data_AF-A0A6G3XE39-F1
#
_entry.id   AF-A0A6G3XE39-F1
#
_cell.length_a   1.000
_cell.length_b   1.000
_cell.length_c   1.000
_cell.angle_alpha   90.00
_cell.angle_beta   90.00
_cell.angle_gamma   90.00
#
_symmetry.space_group_name_H-M   'P 1'
#
loop_
_entity.id
_entity.type
_entity.pdbx_description
1 polymer ?
#
loop_
_entity_poly.entity_id
_entity_poly.type
_entity_poly.pdbx_seq_one_letter_code
_entity_poly.pdbx_strand_id
1 'polypeptide(L)'
;MHRRRRTALAVLAATLVAAPLLSACGNQSHPGAAAVVGGERIEVSVVQARAADVRSAQGSSPEAAQLVNKSGQLNRAKLHGLIFGRVLDRAAADAGVTVTRKEIQEMRKANLAQQGGEERFEAMMLQQRWVAPDQIDADMRQEVQLPKLAAALGADLGTPAGQQVVGEALTKASKALDIDVNPRFGTWDDQKMQLGNYSAPWITQVTEFGPQDSPTGA
;
A
#
# COMPACT_ATOMS: atom_id res chain seq x y z
N MET A 1 -80.28 24.91 -21.39
CA MET A 1 -81.03 23.63 -21.34
C MET A 1 -80.09 22.56 -20.78
N HIS A 2 -80.39 21.99 -19.59
CA HIS A 2 -80.68 20.55 -19.36
C HIS A 2 -79.66 19.57 -19.97
N ARG A 3 -79.15 18.52 -19.33
CA ARG A 3 -79.35 17.89 -18.01
C ARG A 3 -78.31 16.74 -17.94
N ARG A 4 -77.85 16.45 -16.71
CA ARG A 4 -77.56 15.11 -16.14
C ARG A 4 -76.51 14.17 -16.78
N ARG A 5 -75.48 13.92 -15.96
CA ARG A 5 -75.07 12.63 -15.35
C ARG A 5 -75.14 11.37 -16.23
N ARG A 6 -74.02 10.64 -16.31
CA ARG A 6 -73.93 9.21 -15.98
C ARG A 6 -72.47 8.78 -15.79
N THR A 7 -72.23 8.21 -14.61
CA THR A 7 -71.12 7.36 -14.20
C THR A 7 -70.93 6.16 -15.13
N ALA A 8 -69.69 5.81 -15.43
CA ALA A 8 -69.28 4.43 -15.68
C ALA A 8 -67.85 4.23 -15.15
N LEU A 9 -67.73 3.40 -14.13
CA LEU A 9 -66.47 2.78 -13.74
C LEU A 9 -65.95 1.96 -14.92
N ALA A 10 -64.66 2.08 -15.21
CA ALA A 10 -63.92 1.05 -15.92
C ALA A 10 -62.60 0.81 -15.19
N VAL A 11 -62.45 -0.45 -14.81
CA VAL A 11 -61.40 -1.08 -14.02
C VAL A 11 -60.17 -1.32 -14.91
N LEU A 12 -59.04 -1.67 -14.27
CA LEU A 12 -57.80 -2.25 -14.81
C LEU A 12 -56.71 -1.26 -15.27
N ALA A 13 -55.68 -1.09 -14.43
CA ALA A 13 -54.52 -1.99 -14.45
C ALA A 13 -53.49 -1.45 -13.44
N ALA A 14 -53.38 -2.11 -12.27
CA ALA A 14 -52.29 -1.87 -11.36
C ALA A 14 -51.01 -2.43 -12.01
N THR A 15 -50.26 -1.58 -12.70
CA THR A 15 -48.87 -1.87 -13.04
C THR A 15 -48.09 -1.85 -11.73
N LEU A 16 -47.95 -3.02 -11.09
CA LEU A 16 -46.84 -3.30 -10.20
C LEU A 16 -45.57 -3.12 -11.01
N VAL A 17 -45.04 -1.90 -11.01
CA VAL A 17 -43.64 -1.66 -11.33
C VAL A 17 -42.89 -2.33 -10.20
N ALA A 18 -42.47 -3.57 -10.43
CA ALA A 18 -41.38 -4.16 -9.70
C ALA A 18 -40.18 -3.24 -9.89
N ALA A 19 -40.00 -2.30 -8.97
CA ALA A 19 -38.74 -1.60 -8.85
C ALA A 19 -37.70 -2.68 -8.60
N PRO A 20 -36.68 -2.86 -9.47
CA PRO A 20 -35.55 -3.67 -9.09
C PRO A 20 -34.95 -2.93 -7.89
N LEU A 21 -35.08 -3.53 -6.71
CA LEU A 21 -34.24 -3.19 -5.58
C LEU A 21 -32.81 -3.48 -6.05
N LEU A 22 -32.15 -2.46 -6.60
CA LEU A 22 -30.71 -2.36 -6.68
C LEU A 22 -30.18 -2.20 -5.25
N SER A 23 -30.43 -3.19 -4.41
CA SER A 23 -29.52 -3.53 -3.33
C SER A 23 -28.27 -4.08 -4.01
N ALA A 24 -27.48 -3.18 -4.57
CA ALA A 24 -26.09 -3.46 -4.87
C ALA A 24 -25.44 -3.76 -3.52
N CYS A 25 -25.38 -5.05 -3.21
CA CYS A 25 -24.57 -5.62 -2.17
C CYS A 25 -23.12 -5.20 -2.42
N GLY A 26 -22.74 -4.10 -1.79
CA GLY A 26 -21.40 -3.58 -1.76
C GLY A 26 -21.28 -2.80 -0.47
N ASN A 27 -21.31 -3.51 0.66
CA ASN A 27 -21.03 -2.99 2.00
C ASN A 27 -19.54 -2.57 2.14
N GLN A 28 -18.95 -2.04 1.07
CA GLN A 28 -17.66 -1.41 1.08
C GLN A 28 -17.90 0.03 1.52
N SER A 29 -17.45 0.32 2.74
CA SER A 29 -17.47 1.62 3.39
C SER A 29 -16.88 2.73 2.50
N HIS A 30 -16.12 2.38 1.46
CA HIS A 30 -15.38 3.31 0.61
C HIS A 30 -15.33 2.88 -0.88
N PRO A 31 -16.36 3.15 -1.70
CA PRO A 31 -16.34 2.84 -3.15
C PRO A 31 -15.13 3.49 -3.83
N GLY A 32 -14.38 2.74 -4.63
CA GLY A 32 -13.20 3.24 -5.35
C GLY A 32 -11.90 3.31 -4.54
N ALA A 33 -11.93 3.12 -3.22
CA ALA A 33 -10.72 3.04 -2.40
C ALA A 33 -10.11 1.62 -2.44
N ALA A 34 -8.79 1.58 -2.52
CA ALA A 34 -7.99 0.38 -2.29
C ALA A 34 -7.73 0.17 -0.79
N ALA A 35 -7.56 1.26 -0.04
CA ALA A 35 -7.52 1.27 1.42
C ALA A 35 -7.91 2.65 1.96
N VAL A 36 -8.29 2.70 3.22
CA VAL A 36 -8.36 3.92 4.04
C VAL A 36 -7.34 3.81 5.16
N VAL A 37 -6.52 4.84 5.32
CA VAL A 37 -5.38 4.88 6.24
C VAL A 37 -5.40 6.21 6.97
N GLY A 38 -5.74 6.20 8.26
CA GLY A 38 -5.88 7.38 9.10
C GLY A 38 -7.04 8.29 8.67
N GLY A 39 -8.09 7.70 8.09
CA GLY A 39 -9.20 8.45 7.46
C GLY A 39 -8.91 8.97 6.04
N GLU A 40 -7.67 8.85 5.55
CA GLU A 40 -7.32 9.21 4.17
C GLU A 40 -7.46 8.04 3.21
N ARG A 41 -7.96 8.31 2.01
CA ARG A 41 -8.21 7.28 1.01
C ARG A 41 -7.00 7.07 0.11
N ILE A 42 -6.61 5.81 -0.08
CA ILE A 42 -5.75 5.38 -1.17
C ILE A 42 -6.68 4.88 -2.28
N GLU A 43 -6.83 5.66 -3.35
CA GLU A 43 -7.71 5.30 -4.46
C GLU A 43 -7.14 4.11 -5.26
N VAL A 44 -8.04 3.29 -5.79
CA VAL A 44 -7.71 2.18 -6.70
C VAL A 44 -6.94 2.67 -7.92
N SER A 45 -7.33 3.82 -8.46
CA SER A 45 -6.67 4.43 -9.62
C SER A 45 -5.22 4.79 -9.34
N VAL A 46 -4.90 5.23 -8.12
CA VAL A 46 -3.51 5.54 -7.70
C VAL A 46 -2.67 4.27 -7.68
N VAL A 47 -3.20 3.18 -7.10
CA VAL A 47 -2.51 1.88 -7.08
C VAL A 47 -2.26 1.36 -8.50
N GLN A 48 -3.27 1.45 -9.37
CA GLN A 48 -3.19 1.00 -10.76
C GLN A 48 -2.22 1.84 -11.59
N ALA A 49 -2.22 3.16 -11.42
CA ALA A 49 -1.28 4.06 -12.09
C ALA A 49 0.16 3.70 -11.72
N ARG A 50 0.46 3.57 -10.42
CA ARG A 50 1.80 3.17 -9.94
C ARG A 50 2.25 1.83 -10.51
N ALA A 51 1.33 0.87 -10.63
CA ALA A 51 1.62 -0.43 -11.23
C ALA A 51 1.81 -0.35 -12.76
N ALA A 52 1.09 0.54 -13.44
CA ALA A 52 1.23 0.77 -14.87
C ALA A 52 2.58 1.43 -15.20
N ASP A 53 3.05 2.38 -14.40
CA ASP A 53 4.37 3.00 -14.57
C ASP A 53 5.48 1.95 -14.50
N VAL A 54 5.41 1.05 -13.51
CA VAL A 54 6.34 -0.08 -13.37
C VAL A 54 6.22 -1.03 -14.57
N ARG A 55 5.00 -1.34 -15.02
CA ARG A 55 4.80 -2.21 -16.19
C ARG A 55 5.38 -1.59 -17.46
N SER A 56 5.24 -0.29 -17.64
CA SER A 56 5.79 0.48 -18.76
C SER A 56 7.33 0.44 -18.75
N ALA A 57 7.93 0.68 -17.58
CA ALA A 57 9.37 0.58 -17.39
C ALA A 57 9.88 -0.85 -17.65
N GLN A 58 9.19 -1.88 -17.14
CA GLN A 58 9.52 -3.28 -17.40
C GLN A 58 9.40 -3.63 -18.89
N GLY A 59 8.37 -3.15 -19.57
CA GLY A 59 8.15 -3.40 -21.00
C GLY A 59 9.22 -2.80 -21.91
N SER A 60 9.93 -1.79 -21.42
CA SER A 60 11.05 -1.14 -22.12
C SER A 60 12.41 -1.82 -21.85
N SER A 61 12.47 -2.79 -20.94
CA SER A 61 13.69 -3.54 -20.61
C SER A 61 13.86 -4.77 -21.51
N PRO A 62 15.10 -5.16 -21.85
CA PRO A 62 15.37 -6.41 -22.57
C PRO A 62 14.84 -7.66 -21.87
N GLU A 63 14.68 -7.62 -20.54
CA GLU A 63 14.19 -8.70 -19.69
C GLU A 63 12.68 -8.63 -19.43
N ALA A 64 11.92 -7.85 -20.22
CA ALA A 64 10.49 -7.56 -20.01
C ALA A 64 9.66 -8.79 -19.62
N ALA A 65 9.76 -9.89 -20.37
CA ALA A 65 8.99 -11.11 -20.13
C ALA A 65 9.28 -11.72 -18.74
N GLN A 66 10.53 -11.70 -18.30
CA GLN A 66 10.93 -12.21 -16.99
C GLN A 66 10.45 -11.31 -15.86
N LEU A 67 10.58 -9.99 -16.01
CA LEU A 67 10.15 -9.00 -15.01
C LEU A 67 8.63 -9.00 -14.82
N VAL A 68 7.90 -9.11 -15.94
CA VAL A 68 6.44 -9.22 -15.95
C VAL A 68 5.95 -10.48 -15.23
N ASN A 69 6.60 -11.62 -15.47
CA ASN A 69 6.26 -12.88 -14.83
C ASN A 69 6.49 -12.84 -13.30
N LYS A 70 7.62 -12.25 -12.87
CA LYS A 70 7.95 -12.12 -11.44
C LYS A 70 7.05 -11.14 -10.67
N SER A 71 6.31 -10.27 -11.35
CA SER A 71 5.52 -9.19 -10.76
C SER A 71 4.00 -9.40 -10.89
N GLY A 72 3.52 -10.65 -10.80
CA GLY A 72 2.09 -10.98 -10.91
C GLY A 72 1.19 -10.32 -9.85
N GLN A 73 1.74 -9.96 -8.68
CA GLN A 73 1.01 -9.30 -7.59
C GLN A 73 1.29 -7.79 -7.50
N LEU A 74 1.72 -7.15 -8.59
CA LEU A 74 2.21 -5.77 -8.58
C LEU A 74 1.24 -4.75 -7.94
N ASN A 75 -0.06 -4.85 -8.22
CA ASN A 75 -1.04 -3.96 -7.60
C ASN A 75 -1.08 -4.09 -6.07
N ARG A 76 -1.00 -5.32 -5.53
CA ARG A 76 -0.94 -5.57 -4.08
C ARG A 76 0.36 -5.04 -3.51
N ALA A 77 1.47 -5.20 -4.24
CA ALA A 77 2.77 -4.65 -3.85
C ALA A 77 2.78 -3.12 -3.79
N LYS A 78 2.16 -2.44 -4.76
CA LYS A 78 2.03 -0.98 -4.75
C LYS A 78 1.12 -0.50 -3.63
N LEU A 79 -0.01 -1.18 -3.38
CA LEU A 79 -0.87 -0.84 -2.24
C LEU A 79 -0.12 -1.02 -0.90
N HIS A 80 0.57 -2.15 -0.73
CA HIS A 80 1.38 -2.41 0.46
C HIS A 80 2.40 -1.29 0.71
N GLY A 81 3.20 -0.91 -0.30
CA GLY A 81 4.19 0.15 -0.16
C GLY A 81 3.59 1.52 0.17
N LEU A 82 2.39 1.82 -0.36
CA LEU A 82 1.66 3.04 -0.01
C LEU A 82 1.20 3.04 1.45
N ILE A 83 0.61 1.93 1.92
CA ILE A 83 0.18 1.77 3.32
C ILE A 83 1.39 1.85 4.25
N PHE A 84 2.45 1.07 3.96
CA PHE A 84 3.68 1.05 4.75
C PHE A 84 4.33 2.43 4.83
N GLY A 85 4.36 3.18 3.72
CA GLY A 85 4.83 4.56 3.71
C GLY A 85 4.07 5.45 4.70
N ARG A 86 2.73 5.32 4.79
CA ARG A 86 1.92 6.06 5.76
C ARG A 86 2.21 5.63 7.20
N VAL A 87 2.40 4.33 7.45
CA VAL A 87 2.79 3.80 8.77
C VAL A 87 4.14 4.38 9.19
N LEU A 88 5.12 4.39 8.29
CA LEU A 88 6.46 4.93 8.55
C LEU A 88 6.43 6.45 8.75
N ASP A 89 5.65 7.19 7.95
CA ASP A 89 5.40 8.62 8.14
C ASP A 89 4.81 8.89 9.53
N ARG A 90 3.82 8.10 9.96
CA ARG A 90 3.20 8.24 11.27
C ARG A 90 4.18 7.93 12.41
N ALA A 91 4.92 6.83 12.33
CA ALA A 91 5.90 6.45 13.35
C ALA A 91 7.02 7.48 13.46
N ALA A 92 7.51 7.99 12.32
CA ALA A 92 8.49 9.08 12.29
C ALA A 92 7.94 10.34 12.94
N ALA A 93 6.70 10.75 12.63
CA ALA A 93 6.07 11.91 13.24
C ALA A 93 5.90 11.76 14.76
N ASP A 94 5.44 10.59 15.23
CA ASP A 94 5.30 10.30 16.66
C ASP A 94 6.65 10.34 17.41
N ALA A 95 7.77 10.06 16.71
CA ALA A 95 9.13 10.14 17.24
C ALA A 95 9.81 11.51 16.99
N GLY A 96 9.11 12.49 16.43
CA GLY A 96 9.68 13.81 16.10
C GLY A 96 10.70 13.81 14.96
N VAL A 97 10.70 12.78 14.12
CA VAL A 97 11.62 12.62 12.99
C VAL A 97 11.08 13.29 11.74
N THR A 98 11.89 14.16 11.13
CA THR A 98 11.61 14.76 9.82
C THR A 98 12.66 14.34 8.80
N VAL A 99 12.25 14.14 7.55
CA VAL A 99 13.15 13.88 6.41
C VAL A 99 13.15 15.06 5.46
N THR A 100 14.35 15.54 5.13
CA THR A 100 14.57 16.67 4.25
C THR A 100 14.85 16.22 2.82
N ARG A 101 14.59 17.10 1.85
CA ARG A 101 14.96 16.85 0.45
C ARG A 101 16.45 16.60 0.29
N LYS A 102 17.29 17.29 1.07
CA LYS A 102 18.75 17.13 1.01
C LYS A 102 19.17 15.69 1.33
N GLU A 103 18.63 15.12 2.40
CA GLU A 103 18.95 13.75 2.82
C GLU A 103 18.51 12.71 1.78
N ILE A 104 17.35 12.91 1.15
CA ILE A 104 16.89 12.04 0.05
C ILE A 104 17.88 12.07 -1.12
N GLN A 105 18.35 13.26 -1.49
CA GLN A 105 19.30 13.40 -2.60
C GLN A 105 20.70 12.89 -2.26
N GLU A 106 21.14 13.03 -1.00
CA GLU A 106 22.38 12.42 -0.50
C GLU A 106 22.30 10.90 -0.53
N MET A 107 21.18 10.32 -0.07
CA MET A 107 20.91 8.88 -0.16
C MET A 107 20.91 8.39 -1.61
N ARG A 108 20.22 9.10 -2.50
CA ARG A 108 20.20 8.77 -3.94
C ARG A 108 21.61 8.82 -4.52
N LYS A 109 22.38 9.87 -4.25
CA LYS A 109 23.76 10.01 -4.72
C LYS A 109 24.67 8.87 -4.20
N ALA A 110 24.50 8.47 -2.95
CA ALA A 110 25.24 7.34 -2.38
C ALA A 110 24.90 6.03 -3.12
N ASN A 111 23.62 5.76 -3.36
CA ASN A 111 23.18 4.59 -4.11
C ASN A 111 23.68 4.60 -5.56
N LEU A 112 23.63 5.74 -6.24
CA LEU A 112 24.18 5.90 -7.59
C LEU A 112 25.67 5.56 -7.65
N ALA A 113 26.44 6.05 -6.66
CA ALA A 113 27.87 5.77 -6.57
C ALA A 113 28.14 4.27 -6.33
N GLN A 114 27.31 3.60 -5.52
CA GLN A 114 27.42 2.17 -5.25
C GLN A 114 27.05 1.30 -6.47
N GLN A 115 25.99 1.66 -7.20
CA GLN A 115 25.52 0.88 -8.34
C GLN A 115 26.28 1.19 -9.64
N GLY A 116 27.10 2.25 -9.66
CA GLY A 116 27.90 2.65 -10.81
C GLY A 116 27.15 3.49 -11.84
N GLY A 117 26.18 4.30 -11.40
CA GLY A 117 25.46 5.28 -12.23
C GLY A 117 23.94 5.14 -12.21
N GLU A 118 23.27 6.08 -12.89
CA GLU A 118 21.80 6.21 -12.95
C GLU A 118 21.13 4.97 -13.54
N GLU A 119 21.55 4.56 -14.73
CA GLU A 119 20.93 3.44 -15.46
C GLU A 119 20.97 2.13 -14.67
N ARG A 120 22.11 1.82 -14.03
CA ARG A 120 22.25 0.61 -13.20
C ARG A 120 21.42 0.68 -11.93
N PHE A 121 21.32 1.85 -11.32
CA PHE A 121 20.49 2.05 -10.15
C PHE A 121 19.00 1.90 -10.50
N GLU A 122 18.52 2.56 -11.55
CA GLU A 122 17.13 2.43 -12.01
C GLU A 122 16.79 0.99 -12.39
N ALA A 123 17.70 0.29 -13.10
CA ALA A 123 17.52 -1.12 -13.41
C ALA A 123 17.41 -1.98 -12.14
N MET A 124 18.28 -1.76 -11.15
CA MET A 124 18.22 -2.45 -9.86
C MET A 124 16.88 -2.20 -9.15
N MET A 125 16.46 -0.93 -9.06
CA MET A 125 15.19 -0.52 -8.44
C MET A 125 13.99 -1.19 -9.12
N LEU A 126 13.99 -1.23 -10.45
CA LEU A 126 12.93 -1.86 -11.23
C LEU A 126 12.89 -3.37 -11.03
N GLN A 127 14.05 -4.03 -11.07
CA GLN A 127 14.17 -5.49 -11.03
C GLN A 127 13.91 -6.06 -9.64
N GLN A 128 14.45 -5.43 -8.60
CA GLN A 128 14.44 -5.95 -7.23
C GLN A 128 13.27 -5.40 -6.40
N ARG A 129 12.92 -4.12 -6.59
CA ARG A 129 11.93 -3.43 -5.75
C ARG A 129 10.62 -3.09 -6.49
N TRP A 130 10.58 -3.32 -7.81
CA TRP A 130 9.46 -2.96 -8.67
C TRP A 130 9.11 -1.47 -8.54
N VAL A 131 10.13 -0.62 -8.52
CA VAL A 131 10.02 0.84 -8.43
C VAL A 131 10.34 1.43 -9.80
N ALA A 132 9.42 2.20 -10.36
CA ALA A 132 9.65 2.93 -11.61
C ALA A 132 10.50 4.19 -11.37
N PRO A 133 11.19 4.76 -12.37
CA PRO A 133 12.10 5.89 -12.19
C PRO A 133 11.50 7.09 -11.45
N ASP A 134 10.25 7.44 -11.75
CA ASP A 134 9.51 8.55 -11.13
C ASP A 134 9.08 8.25 -9.67
N GLN A 135 9.20 7.00 -9.23
CA GLN A 135 8.84 6.54 -7.89
C GLN A 135 10.06 6.46 -6.96
N ILE A 136 11.28 6.60 -7.50
CA ILE A 136 12.54 6.41 -6.76
C ILE A 136 12.67 7.39 -5.58
N ASP A 137 12.37 8.67 -5.76
CA ASP A 137 12.53 9.66 -4.68
C ASP A 137 11.63 9.36 -3.47
N ALA A 138 10.43 8.81 -3.72
CA ALA A 138 9.52 8.40 -2.65
C ALA A 138 10.04 7.16 -1.91
N ASP A 139 10.64 6.21 -2.63
CA ASP A 139 11.30 5.04 -2.03
C ASP A 139 12.55 5.46 -1.22
N MET A 140 13.38 6.36 -1.77
CA MET A 140 14.55 6.90 -1.06
C MET A 140 14.17 7.67 0.20
N ARG A 141 13.01 8.34 0.22
CA ARG A 141 12.48 8.92 1.46
C ARG A 141 12.28 7.84 2.53
N GLN A 142 11.66 6.72 2.19
CA GLN A 142 11.43 5.62 3.14
C GLN A 142 12.75 5.02 3.63
N GLU A 143 13.72 4.83 2.74
CA GLU A 143 15.08 4.37 3.08
C GLU A 143 15.81 5.32 4.04
N VAL A 144 15.55 6.63 3.96
CA VAL A 144 16.08 7.60 4.93
C VAL A 144 15.28 7.60 6.23
N GLN A 145 13.96 7.42 6.17
CA GLN A 145 13.08 7.48 7.33
C GLN A 145 13.36 6.37 8.35
N LEU A 146 13.54 5.14 7.90
CA LEU A 146 13.65 3.98 8.81
C LEU A 146 14.91 4.05 9.72
N PRO A 147 16.13 4.31 9.21
CA PRO A 147 17.30 4.49 10.07
C PRO A 147 17.18 5.70 11.00
N LYS A 148 16.55 6.80 10.54
CA LYS A 148 16.33 7.98 11.39
C LYS A 148 15.33 7.71 12.51
N LEU A 149 14.28 6.94 12.23
CA LEU A 149 13.35 6.46 13.25
C LEU A 149 14.09 5.61 14.29
N ALA A 150 14.90 4.65 13.85
CA ALA A 150 15.68 3.81 14.75
C ALA A 150 16.62 4.65 15.64
N ALA A 151 17.35 5.60 15.05
CA ALA A 151 18.23 6.50 15.79
C ALA A 151 17.47 7.35 16.83
N ALA A 152 16.30 7.88 16.47
CA ALA A 152 15.47 8.66 17.39
C ALA A 152 14.92 7.82 18.56
N LEU A 153 14.72 6.51 18.33
CA LEU A 153 14.29 5.56 19.35
C LEU A 153 15.46 4.96 20.16
N GLY A 154 16.71 5.33 19.86
CA GLY A 154 17.89 4.73 20.47
C GLY A 154 18.08 3.25 20.12
N ALA A 155 17.56 2.82 18.97
CA ALA A 155 17.53 1.44 18.53
C ALA A 155 18.59 1.16 17.45
N ASP A 156 19.28 0.03 17.58
CA ASP A 156 20.18 -0.51 16.56
C ASP A 156 19.49 -1.57 15.72
N LEU A 157 19.19 -1.26 14.44
CA LEU A 157 18.56 -2.16 13.48
C LEU A 157 19.40 -3.42 13.17
N GLY A 158 20.69 -3.43 13.51
CA GLY A 158 21.56 -4.61 13.42
C GLY A 158 21.33 -5.63 14.54
N THR A 159 20.54 -5.30 15.57
CA THR A 159 20.29 -6.15 16.73
C THR A 159 18.82 -6.56 16.83
N PRO A 160 18.50 -7.78 17.33
CA PRO A 160 17.11 -8.19 17.56
C PRO A 160 16.34 -7.23 18.48
N ALA A 161 17.00 -6.67 19.50
CA ALA A 161 16.40 -5.73 20.42
C ALA A 161 16.03 -4.40 19.74
N GLY A 162 16.93 -3.83 18.94
CA GLY A 162 16.64 -2.60 18.20
C GLY A 162 15.60 -2.82 17.11
N GLN A 163 15.62 -3.96 16.43
CA GLN A 163 14.56 -4.37 15.52
C GLN A 163 13.21 -4.39 16.25
N GLN A 164 13.12 -5.06 17.41
CA GLN A 164 11.89 -5.11 18.20
C GLN A 164 11.38 -3.71 18.56
N VAL A 165 12.24 -2.81 19.04
CA VAL A 165 11.85 -1.43 19.38
C VAL A 165 11.25 -0.69 18.19
N VAL A 166 11.87 -0.80 17.01
CA VAL A 166 11.35 -0.16 15.79
C VAL A 166 10.05 -0.83 15.33
N GLY A 167 9.97 -2.17 15.39
CA GLY A 167 8.77 -2.94 15.07
C GLY A 167 7.57 -2.57 15.95
N GLU A 168 7.79 -2.36 17.25
CA GLU A 168 6.77 -1.90 18.18
C GLU A 168 6.28 -0.48 17.85
N ALA A 169 7.20 0.43 17.49
CA ALA A 169 6.85 1.78 17.06
C ALA A 169 6.02 1.77 15.77
N LEU A 170 6.40 0.96 14.78
CA LEU A 170 5.63 0.80 13.54
C LEU A 170 4.26 0.17 13.83
N THR A 171 4.19 -0.86 14.68
CA THR A 171 2.93 -1.52 15.07
C THR A 171 1.98 -0.54 15.74
N LYS A 172 2.50 0.29 16.65
CA LYS A 172 1.73 1.36 17.31
C LYS A 172 1.19 2.36 16.29
N ALA A 173 2.03 2.81 15.36
CA ALA A 173 1.63 3.73 14.30
C ALA A 173 0.56 3.13 13.39
N SER A 174 0.73 1.87 12.98
CA SER A 174 -0.23 1.13 12.13
C SER A 174 -1.61 1.04 12.79
N LYS A 175 -1.66 0.64 14.06
CA LYS A 175 -2.92 0.59 14.83
C LYS A 175 -3.56 1.96 14.98
N ALA A 176 -2.77 3.01 15.19
CA ALA A 176 -3.27 4.38 15.30
C ALA A 176 -3.86 4.92 13.98
N LEU A 177 -3.52 4.31 12.84
CA LEU A 177 -4.04 4.68 11.53
C LEU A 177 -5.33 3.95 11.17
N ASP A 178 -5.82 2.99 11.95
CA ASP A 178 -7.09 2.27 11.67
C ASP A 178 -7.22 1.85 10.19
N ILE A 179 -6.29 1.01 9.74
CA ILE A 179 -6.14 0.68 8.32
C ILE A 179 -7.26 -0.26 7.87
N ASP A 180 -8.15 0.26 7.01
CA ASP A 180 -9.21 -0.52 6.36
C ASP A 180 -8.83 -0.79 4.90
N VAL A 181 -8.58 -2.06 4.56
CA VAL A 181 -8.21 -2.47 3.20
C VAL A 181 -9.42 -3.04 2.49
N ASN A 182 -9.61 -2.62 1.24
CA ASN A 182 -10.64 -3.18 0.38
C ASN A 182 -10.42 -4.71 0.22
N PRO A 183 -11.42 -5.56 0.54
CA PRO A 183 -11.26 -7.02 0.58
C PRO A 183 -10.68 -7.66 -0.69
N ARG A 184 -10.82 -7.04 -1.86
CA ARG A 184 -10.20 -7.55 -3.11
C ARG A 184 -8.67 -7.51 -3.09
N PHE A 185 -8.08 -6.69 -2.22
CA PHE A 185 -6.65 -6.62 -1.95
C PHE A 185 -6.23 -7.39 -0.69
N GLY A 186 -7.16 -8.10 -0.03
CA GLY A 186 -6.91 -8.84 1.19
C GLY A 186 -7.09 -8.01 2.46
N THR A 187 -6.51 -8.49 3.55
CA THR A 187 -6.63 -7.91 4.90
C THR A 187 -5.27 -7.39 5.36
N TRP A 188 -5.21 -6.27 6.06
CA TRP A 188 -3.98 -5.78 6.68
C TRP A 188 -3.69 -6.49 8.00
N ASP A 189 -2.42 -6.84 8.25
CA ASP A 189 -1.92 -7.36 9.51
C ASP A 189 -0.95 -6.33 10.11
N ASP A 190 -1.38 -5.65 11.19
CA ASP A 190 -0.59 -4.62 11.86
C ASP A 190 0.71 -5.14 12.49
N GLN A 191 0.79 -6.42 12.85
CA GLN A 191 1.99 -6.97 13.48
C GLN A 191 3.03 -7.35 12.44
N LYS A 192 2.58 -7.87 11.30
CA LYS A 192 3.45 -8.29 10.20
C LYS A 192 3.75 -7.18 9.21
N MET A 193 3.02 -6.05 9.27
CA MET A 193 3.06 -4.97 8.28
C MET A 193 2.79 -5.47 6.86
N GLN A 194 1.83 -6.38 6.72
CA GLN A 194 1.60 -7.12 5.48
C GLN A 194 0.12 -7.16 5.10
N LEU A 195 -0.13 -7.26 3.80
CA LEU A 195 -1.42 -7.67 3.26
C LEU A 195 -1.49 -9.20 3.29
N GLY A 196 -2.53 -9.78 3.89
CA GLY A 196 -2.72 -11.22 3.99
C GLY A 196 -2.61 -11.92 2.64
N ASN A 197 -1.89 -13.04 2.59
CA ASN A 197 -1.50 -13.79 1.38
C ASN A 197 -0.58 -13.02 0.41
N TYR A 198 0.07 -11.92 0.84
CA TYR A 198 1.14 -11.25 0.10
C TYR A 198 2.40 -11.16 0.95
N SER A 199 3.51 -11.69 0.43
CA SER A 199 4.86 -11.45 0.94
C SER A 199 5.57 -10.53 -0.04
N ALA A 200 6.02 -9.37 0.44
CA ALA A 200 6.80 -8.45 -0.36
C ALA A 200 8.24 -8.99 -0.47
N PRO A 201 8.72 -9.33 -1.67
CA PRO A 201 10.03 -9.97 -1.83
C PRO A 201 11.22 -9.12 -1.36
N TRP A 202 11.02 -7.80 -1.22
CA TRP A 202 12.05 -6.85 -0.81
C TRP A 202 12.10 -6.62 0.71
N ILE A 203 11.06 -7.00 1.47
CA ILE A 203 11.03 -6.78 2.94
C ILE A 203 11.96 -7.76 3.67
N THR A 204 12.21 -8.94 3.10
CA THR A 204 13.15 -9.92 3.65
C THR A 204 14.59 -9.41 3.71
N GLN A 205 14.92 -8.31 3.03
CA GLN A 205 16.28 -7.74 3.06
C GLN A 205 16.52 -6.72 4.18
N VAL A 206 15.47 -6.18 4.82
CA VAL A 206 15.64 -5.10 5.80
C VAL A 206 15.44 -5.60 7.23
N THR A 207 14.51 -6.53 7.49
CA THR A 207 14.35 -7.13 8.82
C THR A 207 13.48 -8.38 8.73
N GLU A 208 14.02 -9.55 9.07
CA GLU A 208 13.21 -10.75 9.28
C GLU A 208 12.52 -10.62 10.65
N PHE A 209 11.37 -9.95 10.70
CA PHE A 209 10.46 -9.96 11.86
C PHE A 209 9.68 -11.27 11.89
N GLY A 210 10.37 -12.38 12.14
CA GLY A 210 9.75 -13.67 12.41
C GLY A 210 9.55 -13.87 13.93
N PRO A 211 8.38 -14.36 14.40
CA PRO A 211 8.30 -14.89 15.75
C PRO A 211 9.25 -16.08 15.85
N GLN A 212 10.27 -15.96 16.68
CA GLN A 212 11.19 -17.05 17.00
C GLN A 212 10.41 -18.08 17.81
N ASP A 213 10.05 -19.20 17.17
CA ASP A 213 9.51 -20.37 17.85
C ASP A 213 10.46 -20.73 19.00
N SER A 214 9.91 -20.65 20.21
CA SER A 214 10.61 -21.10 21.42
C SER A 214 10.89 -22.59 21.27
N PRO A 215 12.12 -23.08 21.47
CA PRO A 215 12.33 -24.51 21.56
C PRO A 215 11.63 -25.01 22.82
N THR A 216 10.46 -25.63 22.64
CA THR A 216 9.89 -26.56 23.62
C THR A 216 10.95 -27.62 23.90
N GLY A 217 11.40 -27.66 25.15
CA GLY A 217 12.43 -28.58 25.59
C GLY A 217 12.06 -30.05 25.41
N ALA A 218 13.11 -30.84 25.20
CA ALA A 218 13.33 -32.16 25.77
C ALA A 218 14.85 -32.36 25.87
#